data_AF-A0A1F9MF40-F1
#
_entry.id   AF-A0A1F9MF40-F1
#
_cell.length_a   1.000
_cell.length_b   1.000
_cell.length_c   1.000
_cell.angle_alpha   90.00
_cell.angle_beta   90.00
_cell.angle_gamma   90.00
#
_symmetry.space_group_name_H-M   'P 1'
#
loop_
_entity.id
_entity.type
_entity.pdbx_description
1 polymer ?
#
loop_
_entity_poly.entity_id
_entity_poly.type
_entity_poly.pdbx_seq_one_letter_code
_entity_poly.pdbx_strand_id
1 'polypeptide(L)'
;MKKTMMLVLTMIMVCGFTAAVMAADKPNGDERKGKYNFRQTCRQCHKAGGSAKELGPDSKTMAQWQRTFEKESYAKLACKAEWDKLAAADLNDTLSYLYNHAFDSPSPAKCK
;
A
#
# COMPACT_ATOMS: atom_id res chain seq x y z
N MET A 1 -20.26 14.34 43.33
CA MET A 1 -18.89 13.76 43.26
C MET A 1 -18.90 12.36 42.65
N LYS A 2 -19.60 11.36 43.23
CA LYS A 2 -19.66 9.99 42.66
C LYS A 2 -20.26 9.92 41.25
N LYS A 3 -21.37 10.64 40.99
CA LYS A 3 -22.06 10.67 39.68
C LYS A 3 -21.28 11.41 38.59
N THR A 4 -20.61 12.50 38.96
CA THR A 4 -19.72 13.26 38.06
C THR A 4 -18.41 12.52 37.76
N MET A 5 -17.86 11.79 38.74
CA MET A 5 -16.70 10.92 38.55
C MET A 5 -17.02 9.72 37.66
N MET A 6 -18.22 9.15 37.78
CA MET A 6 -18.69 8.04 36.95
C MET A 6 -18.91 8.47 35.48
N LEU A 7 -19.45 9.69 35.26
CA LEU A 7 -19.68 10.25 33.93
C LEU A 7 -18.38 10.54 33.16
N VAL A 8 -17.36 11.07 33.85
CA VAL A 8 -16.02 11.32 33.28
C VAL A 8 -15.30 10.01 32.96
N LEU A 9 -15.46 8.97 33.78
CA LEU A 9 -14.86 7.65 33.54
C LEU A 9 -15.47 6.95 32.32
N THR A 10 -16.78 7.08 32.10
CA THR A 10 -17.44 6.59 30.87
C THR A 10 -17.03 7.38 29.62
N MET A 11 -16.84 8.71 29.72
CA MET A 11 -16.42 9.54 28.58
C MET A 11 -15.00 9.21 28.10
N ILE A 12 -14.10 8.86 29.02
CA ILE A 12 -12.71 8.44 28.71
C ILE A 12 -12.69 7.06 28.03
N MET A 13 -13.64 6.17 28.36
CA MET A 13 -13.74 4.84 27.75
C MET A 13 -14.29 4.87 26.31
N VAL A 14 -15.09 5.89 25.93
CA VAL A 14 -15.59 6.06 24.55
C VAL A 14 -14.55 6.69 23.61
N CYS A 15 -13.57 7.43 24.13
CA CYS A 15 -12.46 7.99 23.35
C CYS A 15 -11.25 7.05 23.17
N GLY A 16 -11.33 5.82 23.70
CA GLY A 16 -10.30 4.79 23.57
C GLY A 16 -10.29 4.16 22.19
N PHE A 17 -9.72 4.86 21.20
CA PHE A 17 -9.12 4.29 20.00
C PHE A 17 -9.89 3.16 19.30
N THR A 18 -10.93 3.52 18.54
CA THR A 18 -11.26 2.79 17.32
C THR A 18 -10.19 3.05 16.25
N ALA A 19 -8.95 2.68 16.53
CA ALA A 19 -7.96 2.40 15.51
C ALA A 19 -7.92 0.89 15.39
N ALA A 20 -8.99 0.30 14.83
CA ALA A 20 -8.85 -0.99 14.19
C ALA A 20 -7.85 -0.76 13.05
N VAL A 21 -6.57 -0.94 13.36
CA VAL A 21 -5.53 -1.04 12.35
C VAL A 21 -5.97 -2.24 11.54
N MET A 22 -6.53 -1.99 10.36
CA MET A 22 -6.74 -3.03 9.36
C MET A 22 -5.33 -3.54 9.08
N ALA A 23 -4.92 -4.58 9.80
CA ALA A 23 -3.73 -5.34 9.51
C ALA A 23 -4.05 -6.07 8.21
N ALA A 24 -3.94 -5.35 7.10
CA ALA A 24 -3.96 -5.96 5.79
C ALA A 24 -2.81 -6.96 5.79
N ASP A 25 -3.13 -8.23 5.50
CA ASP A 25 -2.15 -9.31 5.56
C ASP A 25 -0.89 -8.94 4.78
N LYS A 26 0.27 -9.22 5.38
CA LYS A 26 1.55 -9.00 4.72
C LYS A 26 1.54 -9.79 3.40
N PRO A 27 1.79 -9.14 2.25
CA PRO A 27 1.90 -9.84 0.98
C PRO A 27 3.06 -10.85 1.02
N ASN A 28 2.86 -12.02 0.43
CA ASN A 28 3.71 -13.20 0.58
C ASN A 28 4.26 -13.76 -0.75
N GLY A 29 4.29 -12.92 -1.79
CA GLY A 29 4.84 -13.24 -3.12
C GLY A 29 6.37 -13.20 -3.18
N ASP A 30 6.90 -13.60 -4.34
CA ASP A 30 8.33 -13.58 -4.66
C ASP A 30 8.80 -12.16 -4.94
N GLU A 31 9.47 -11.56 -3.95
CA GLU A 31 9.97 -10.18 -4.01
C GLU A 31 10.97 -9.94 -5.16
N ARG A 32 11.77 -10.95 -5.54
CA ARG A 32 12.72 -10.82 -6.64
C ARG A 32 12.00 -10.70 -7.97
N LYS A 33 10.95 -11.51 -8.17
CA LYS A 33 10.05 -11.36 -9.33
C LYS A 33 9.28 -10.06 -9.27
N GLY A 34 8.78 -9.68 -8.10
CA GLY A 34 8.06 -8.43 -7.88
C GLY A 34 8.83 -7.20 -8.31
N LYS A 35 10.12 -7.12 -7.96
CA LYS A 35 11.02 -6.06 -8.41
C LYS A 35 11.16 -5.99 -9.93
N TYR A 36 11.26 -7.14 -10.58
CA TYR A 36 11.33 -7.23 -12.04
C TYR A 36 10.01 -6.77 -12.66
N ASN A 37 8.88 -7.29 -12.20
CA ASN A 37 7.55 -6.97 -12.69
C ASN A 37 7.24 -5.47 -12.53
N PHE A 38 7.55 -4.86 -11.38
CA PHE A 38 7.40 -3.43 -11.15
C PHE A 38 8.15 -2.57 -12.20
N ARG A 39 9.36 -2.99 -12.58
CA ARG A 39 10.17 -2.31 -13.59
C ARG A 39 9.58 -2.45 -15.00
N GLN A 40 9.07 -3.63 -15.32
CA GLN A 40 8.56 -3.93 -16.65
C GLN A 40 7.14 -3.42 -16.90
N THR A 41 6.38 -3.15 -15.85
CA THR A 41 4.96 -2.74 -15.94
C THR A 41 4.81 -1.29 -15.49
N CYS A 42 4.80 -1.02 -14.18
CA CYS A 42 4.54 0.29 -13.61
C CYS A 42 5.55 1.35 -14.08
N ARG A 43 6.84 1.02 -14.06
CA ARG A 43 7.92 1.97 -14.40
C ARG A 43 8.03 2.30 -15.88
N GLN A 44 7.30 1.63 -16.77
CA GLN A 44 7.28 2.03 -18.19
C GLN A 44 6.69 3.44 -18.36
N CYS A 45 5.66 3.76 -17.58
CA CYS A 45 5.04 5.08 -17.55
C CYS A 45 5.56 5.95 -16.39
N HIS A 46 5.83 5.34 -15.23
CA HIS A 46 6.18 6.04 -13.99
C HIS A 46 7.70 6.23 -13.74
N LYS A 47 8.53 6.14 -14.77
CA LYS A 47 9.96 6.50 -14.67
C LYS A 47 10.14 8.04 -14.60
N ALA A 48 11.33 8.48 -14.20
CA ALA A 48 11.72 9.89 -14.28
C ALA A 48 11.53 10.42 -15.71
N GLY A 49 10.82 11.53 -15.87
CA GLY A 49 10.46 12.11 -17.18
C GLY A 49 9.50 11.26 -18.03
N GLY A 50 8.86 10.25 -17.44
CA GLY A 50 7.86 9.42 -18.11
C GLY A 50 6.53 10.14 -18.36
N SER A 51 5.59 9.41 -18.98
CA SER A 51 4.25 9.93 -19.28
C SER A 51 3.32 10.04 -18.06
N ALA A 52 3.71 9.45 -16.93
CA ALA A 52 2.99 9.51 -15.67
C ALA A 52 3.88 10.05 -14.55
N LYS A 53 3.26 10.48 -13.44
CA LYS A 53 3.98 10.95 -12.25
C LYS A 53 4.98 9.89 -11.79
N GLU A 54 6.22 10.29 -11.53
CA GLU A 54 7.25 9.35 -11.10
C GLU A 54 6.82 8.52 -9.89
N LEU A 55 7.15 7.22 -9.92
CA LEU A 55 6.79 6.24 -8.90
C LEU A 55 8.00 5.37 -8.55
N GLY A 56 8.30 5.29 -7.26
CA GLY A 56 9.23 4.36 -6.64
C GLY A 56 8.56 3.62 -5.47
N PRO A 57 9.18 2.55 -4.94
CA PRO A 57 8.67 1.84 -3.77
C PRO A 57 8.41 2.76 -2.58
N ASP A 58 9.29 3.72 -2.35
CA ASP A 58 9.19 4.74 -1.30
C ASP A 58 8.15 5.84 -1.56
N SER A 59 7.43 5.80 -2.69
CA SER A 59 6.41 6.83 -3.02
C SER A 59 5.10 6.67 -2.24
N LYS A 60 4.91 5.54 -1.55
CA LYS A 60 3.72 5.23 -0.75
C LYS A 60 4.11 4.44 0.49
N THR A 61 3.25 4.50 1.50
CA THR A 61 3.30 3.62 2.68
C THR A 61 2.86 2.20 2.34
N MET A 62 3.21 1.23 3.18
CA MET A 62 2.78 -0.17 3.12
C MET A 62 1.26 -0.29 2.91
N ALA A 63 0.49 0.40 3.74
CA ALA A 63 -0.98 0.39 3.69
C ALA A 63 -1.55 1.09 2.44
N GLN A 64 -0.84 2.10 1.89
CA GLN A 64 -1.24 2.72 0.64
C GLN A 64 -0.94 1.80 -0.56
N TRP A 65 0.14 1.02 -0.51
CA TRP A 65 0.43 0.02 -1.54
C TRP A 65 -0.61 -1.09 -1.57
N GLN A 66 -0.91 -1.69 -0.42
CA GLN A 66 -1.96 -2.72 -0.32
C GLN A 66 -3.28 -2.22 -0.89
N ARG A 67 -3.74 -1.03 -0.46
CA ARG A 67 -4.95 -0.41 -1.00
C ARG A 67 -4.91 -0.18 -2.50
N THR A 68 -3.76 0.22 -3.05
CA THR A 68 -3.63 0.45 -4.51
C THR A 68 -3.82 -0.86 -5.28
N PHE A 69 -3.35 -1.99 -4.74
CA PHE A 69 -3.40 -3.30 -5.36
C PHE A 69 -4.74 -4.03 -5.13
N GLU A 70 -5.66 -3.46 -4.36
CA GLU A 70 -7.05 -3.94 -4.31
C GLU A 70 -7.73 -3.75 -5.66
N LYS A 71 -8.45 -4.78 -6.12
CA LYS A 71 -9.13 -4.78 -7.42
C LYS A 71 -10.05 -3.58 -7.63
N GLU A 72 -10.81 -3.21 -6.61
CA GLU A 72 -11.71 -2.06 -6.66
C GLU A 72 -10.98 -0.72 -6.75
N SER A 73 -9.75 -0.65 -6.25
CA SER A 73 -8.93 0.56 -6.22
C SER A 73 -8.25 0.77 -7.56
N TYR A 74 -7.50 -0.23 -8.07
CA TYR A 74 -6.85 -0.06 -9.38
C TYR A 74 -7.83 -0.03 -10.54
N ALA A 75 -9.05 -0.59 -10.39
CA ALA A 75 -10.11 -0.47 -11.39
C ALA A 75 -10.56 0.98 -11.64
N LYS A 76 -10.27 1.90 -10.72
CA LYS A 76 -10.58 3.33 -10.84
C LYS A 76 -9.42 4.14 -11.44
N LEU A 77 -8.27 3.52 -11.68
CA LEU A 77 -7.09 4.20 -12.23
C LEU A 77 -7.22 4.34 -13.75
N ALA A 78 -6.70 5.46 -14.28
CA ALA A 78 -6.65 5.69 -15.72
C ALA A 78 -5.88 4.59 -16.48
N CYS A 79 -4.92 3.94 -15.83
CA CYS A 79 -4.13 2.84 -16.40
C CYS A 79 -4.74 1.45 -16.14
N LYS A 80 -6.02 1.32 -15.75
CA LYS A 80 -6.68 0.03 -15.48
C LYS A 80 -6.37 -1.06 -16.53
N ALA A 81 -6.38 -0.69 -17.81
CA ALA A 81 -6.09 -1.62 -18.89
C ALA A 81 -4.70 -2.29 -18.79
N GLU A 82 -3.70 -1.63 -18.19
CA GLU A 82 -2.40 -2.23 -17.92
C GLU A 82 -2.44 -3.22 -16.75
N TRP A 83 -3.27 -2.96 -15.73
CA TRP A 83 -3.46 -3.86 -14.60
C TRP A 83 -4.19 -5.14 -14.99
N ASP A 84 -5.20 -5.05 -15.87
CA ASP A 84 -5.98 -6.20 -16.34
C ASP A 84 -5.14 -7.21 -17.15
N LYS A 85 -3.96 -6.81 -17.64
CA LYS A 85 -3.02 -7.70 -18.36
C LYS A 85 -2.18 -8.57 -17.42
N LEU A 86 -2.15 -8.26 -16.13
CA LEU A 86 -1.26 -8.90 -15.17
C LEU A 86 -1.97 -10.06 -14.47
N ALA A 87 -1.25 -11.18 -14.31
CA ALA A 87 -1.74 -12.30 -13.52
C ALA A 87 -1.82 -11.90 -12.03
N ALA A 88 -2.77 -12.49 -11.30
CA ALA A 88 -2.90 -12.23 -9.86
C ALA A 88 -1.61 -12.57 -9.08
N ALA A 89 -0.87 -13.60 -9.51
CA ALA A 89 0.43 -13.93 -8.93
C ALA A 89 1.47 -12.84 -9.14
N ASP A 90 1.55 -12.26 -10.35
CA ASP A 90 2.48 -11.16 -10.66
C ASP A 90 2.13 -9.89 -9.87
N LEU A 91 0.84 -9.64 -9.66
CA LEU A 91 0.37 -8.56 -8.80
C LEU A 91 0.79 -8.77 -7.34
N ASN A 92 0.65 -10.01 -6.82
CA ASN A 92 1.08 -10.34 -5.46
C ASN A 92 2.60 -10.24 -5.28
N ASP A 93 3.38 -10.72 -6.25
CA ASP A 93 4.84 -10.59 -6.26
C ASP A 93 5.25 -9.12 -6.25
N THR A 94 4.63 -8.31 -7.13
CA THR A 94 4.88 -6.86 -7.22
C THR A 94 4.52 -6.14 -5.93
N LEU A 95 3.35 -6.44 -5.34
CA LEU A 95 2.93 -5.88 -4.06
C LEU A 95 3.90 -6.25 -2.94
N SER A 96 4.42 -7.48 -2.94
CA SER A 96 5.38 -7.94 -1.92
C SER A 96 6.65 -7.11 -1.93
N TYR A 97 7.20 -6.85 -3.12
CA TYR A 97 8.34 -5.95 -3.29
C TYR A 97 8.04 -4.53 -2.84
N LEU A 98 6.91 -3.96 -3.27
CA LEU A 98 6.55 -2.58 -2.94
C LEU A 98 6.23 -2.39 -1.46
N TYR A 99 5.63 -3.39 -0.81
CA TYR A 99 5.35 -3.40 0.61
C TYR A 99 6.63 -3.48 1.44
N ASN A 100 7.53 -4.43 1.15
CA ASN A 100 8.79 -4.59 1.89
C ASN A 100 9.76 -3.40 1.71
N HIS A 101 9.57 -2.60 0.66
CA HIS A 101 10.38 -1.43 0.36
C HIS A 101 9.60 -0.10 0.34
N ALA A 102 8.43 -0.10 0.98
CA ALA A 102 7.59 1.09 1.12
C ALA A 102 8.26 2.21 1.91
N PHE A 103 7.69 3.41 1.87
CA PHE A 103 8.19 4.59 2.59
C PHE A 103 8.42 4.35 4.09
N ASP A 104 7.51 3.63 4.72
CA ASP A 104 7.46 3.30 6.14
C ASP A 104 7.96 1.88 6.44
N SER A 105 8.59 1.20 5.47
CA SER A 105 9.20 -0.11 5.72
C SER A 105 10.53 0.03 6.48
N PRO A 106 11.06 -1.04 7.10
CA PRO A 106 12.39 -1.04 7.69
C PRO A 106 13.53 -0.83 6.66
N SER A 107 13.25 -1.04 5.37
CA SER A 107 14.21 -0.93 4.28
C SER A 107 13.60 -0.23 3.05
N PRO A 108 13.24 1.07 3.12
CA PRO A 108 12.64 1.79 2.00
C PRO A 108 13.60 1.85 0.82
N ALA A 109 13.09 1.62 -0.40
CA ALA A 109 13.92 1.65 -1.60
C ALA A 109 13.58 2.85 -2.49
N LYS A 110 14.59 3.65 -2.80
CA LYS A 110 14.51 4.68 -3.85
C LYS A 110 14.86 4.05 -5.19
N CYS A 111 14.06 4.30 -6.21
CA CYS A 111 14.46 3.96 -7.57
C CYS A 111 15.43 5.03 -8.07
N LYS A 112 16.72 4.66 -8.19
CA LYS A 112 17.71 5.44 -8.93
C LYS A 112 17.61 5.14 -10.42
#